data_AF-A0A7S1S0M4-F1
#
_entry.id   AF-A0A7S1S0M4-F1
#
_cell.length_a   1.000
_cell.length_b   1.000
_cell.length_c   1.000
_cell.angle_alpha   90.00
_cell.angle_beta   90.00
_cell.angle_gamma   90.00
#
_symmetry.space_group_name_H-M   'P 1'
#
loop_
_entity.id
_entity.type
_entity.pdbx_description
1 polymer ?
#
loop_
_entity_poly.entity_id
_entity_poly.type
_entity_poly.pdbx_seq_one_letter_code
_entity_poly.pdbx_strand_id
1 'polypeptide(L)'
;HSLRAGLAGTVVASLPRQHHEEVFGHCGRLSELAAYQKRLALVREIFIFRHLSERQRGTLVGSMSLVTKQRGEAVVREGEQGAEFYIIHEGDVHVAKNSNFVTKLCQPAYFGERAL
;
A
#
# COMPACT_ATOMS: atom_id res chain seq x y z
N HIS A 1 -18.26 -13.26 -17.30
CA HIS A 1 -17.93 -14.34 -16.35
C HIS A 1 -18.82 -14.21 -15.12
N SER A 2 -19.75 -15.14 -14.90
CA SER A 2 -20.67 -15.13 -13.76
C SER A 2 -20.00 -15.80 -12.55
N LEU A 3 -19.55 -14.98 -11.59
CA LEU A 3 -19.15 -15.42 -10.26
C LEU A 3 -20.40 -15.86 -9.49
N ARG A 4 -20.47 -17.13 -9.06
CA ARG A 4 -21.46 -17.59 -8.08
C ARG A 4 -20.85 -17.43 -6.69
N ALA A 5 -21.42 -16.54 -5.88
CA ALA A 5 -21.04 -16.37 -4.48
C ALA A 5 -22.13 -16.94 -3.56
N GLY A 6 -21.71 -17.81 -2.62
CA GLY A 6 -22.39 -18.03 -1.34
C GLY A 6 -23.01 -19.41 -1.10
N LEU A 7 -22.38 -20.23 -0.23
CA LEU A 7 -22.97 -21.41 0.43
C LEU A 7 -23.42 -21.12 1.88
N ALA A 8 -23.47 -19.85 2.30
CA ALA A 8 -24.00 -19.45 3.61
C ALA A 8 -24.61 -18.04 3.53
N GLY A 9 -25.65 -17.78 4.34
CA GLY A 9 -26.41 -16.53 4.34
C GLY A 9 -25.50 -15.32 4.48
N THR A 10 -25.35 -14.56 3.39
CA THR A 10 -24.47 -13.40 3.30
C THR A 10 -25.30 -12.18 2.90
N VAL A 11 -25.21 -11.11 3.69
CA VAL A 11 -25.75 -9.80 3.31
C VAL A 11 -24.69 -9.10 2.47
N VAL A 12 -25.04 -8.74 1.22
CA VAL A 12 -24.16 -8.01 0.31
C VAL A 12 -24.78 -6.67 -0.06
N ALA A 13 -23.95 -5.65 -0.19
CA ALA A 13 -24.32 -4.39 -0.81
C ALA A 13 -23.99 -4.45 -2.31
N SER A 14 -24.95 -4.09 -3.18
CA SER A 14 -24.76 -4.09 -4.64
C SER A 14 -24.93 -2.68 -5.20
N LEU A 15 -24.03 -2.27 -6.10
CA LEU A 15 -24.16 -1.02 -6.86
C LEU A 15 -24.52 -1.34 -8.33
N PRO A 16 -25.70 -0.92 -8.83
CA PRO A 16 -26.12 -1.19 -10.22
C PRO A 16 -25.25 -0.47 -11.25
N ARG A 17 -24.93 -1.16 -12.37
CA ARG A 17 -24.04 -0.68 -13.44
C ARG A 17 -24.44 0.69 -14.03
N GLN A 18 -25.73 1.02 -14.04
CA GLN A 18 -26.27 2.30 -14.52
C GLN A 18 -25.87 3.52 -13.67
N HIS A 19 -25.42 3.32 -12.41
CA HIS A 19 -24.89 4.39 -11.56
C HIS A 19 -23.35 4.46 -11.58
N HIS A 20 -22.69 3.60 -12.36
CA HIS A 20 -21.22 3.57 -12.43
C HIS A 20 -20.66 4.83 -13.11
N GLU A 21 -21.33 5.37 -14.12
CA GLU A 21 -20.78 6.52 -14.86
C GLU A 21 -21.05 7.87 -14.17
N GLU A 22 -22.13 8.02 -13.39
CA GLU A 22 -22.38 9.23 -12.59
C GLU A 22 -21.55 9.27 -11.30
N VAL A 23 -21.42 8.15 -10.59
CA VAL A 23 -20.61 8.07 -9.36
C VAL A 23 -19.12 8.10 -9.70
N PHE A 24 -18.72 7.44 -10.80
CA PHE A 24 -17.32 7.36 -11.22
C PHE A 24 -16.91 8.37 -12.32
N GLY A 25 -17.83 9.16 -12.86
CA GLY A 25 -17.50 10.27 -13.78
C GLY A 25 -16.81 11.44 -13.06
N HIS A 26 -17.09 11.60 -11.76
CA HIS A 26 -16.37 12.52 -10.86
C HIS A 26 -15.29 11.80 -9.99
N CYS A 27 -14.97 10.53 -10.27
CA CYS A 27 -14.17 9.65 -9.40
C CYS A 27 -12.67 9.92 -9.32
N GLY A 28 -12.13 11.01 -9.85
CA GLY A 28 -10.73 11.35 -9.56
C GLY A 28 -10.48 11.40 -8.04
N ARG A 29 -11.44 11.98 -7.29
CA ARG A 29 -11.38 12.07 -5.82
C ARG A 29 -11.73 10.78 -5.10
N LEU A 30 -12.63 9.97 -5.61
CA LEU A 30 -13.05 8.72 -4.94
C LEU A 30 -11.99 7.61 -5.09
N SER A 31 -11.30 7.54 -6.24
CA SER A 31 -10.13 6.66 -6.40
C SER A 31 -8.97 7.11 -5.50
N GLU A 32 -8.74 8.42 -5.40
CA GLU A 32 -7.74 9.00 -4.49
C GLU A 32 -8.08 8.78 -3.01
N LEU A 33 -9.36 8.92 -2.62
CA LEU A 33 -9.85 8.61 -1.28
C LEU A 33 -9.69 7.12 -0.97
N ALA A 34 -9.99 6.22 -1.91
CA ALA A 34 -9.77 4.80 -1.73
C ALA A 34 -8.28 4.47 -1.57
N ALA A 35 -7.42 5.09 -2.37
CA ALA A 35 -5.97 4.93 -2.27
C ALA A 35 -5.43 5.46 -0.93
N TYR A 36 -5.95 6.61 -0.47
CA TYR A 36 -5.62 7.18 0.84
C TYR A 36 -6.04 6.24 1.99
N GLN A 37 -7.26 5.72 1.96
CA GLN A 37 -7.76 4.77 2.97
C GLN A 37 -6.91 3.49 3.00
N LYS A 38 -6.51 2.98 1.83
CA LYS A 38 -5.61 1.82 1.73
C LYS A 38 -4.24 2.10 2.35
N ARG A 39 -3.63 3.25 2.07
CA ARG A 39 -2.35 3.66 2.70
C ARG A 39 -2.50 3.86 4.22
N LEU A 40 -3.61 4.43 4.67
CA LEU A 40 -3.88 4.61 6.09
C LEU A 40 -4.02 3.28 6.83
N ALA A 41 -4.71 2.30 6.23
CA ALA A 41 -4.80 0.96 6.78
C ALA A 41 -3.40 0.30 6.91
N LEU A 42 -2.54 0.43 5.91
CA LEU A 42 -1.17 -0.06 5.96
C LEU A 42 -0.35 0.56 7.10
N VAL A 43 -0.39 1.88 7.23
CA VAL A 43 0.35 2.60 8.27
C VAL A 43 -0.10 2.18 9.67
N ARG A 44 -1.38 1.83 9.86
CA ARG A 44 -1.91 1.34 11.14
C ARG A 44 -1.35 -0.03 11.53
N GLU A 45 -1.05 -0.89 10.56
CA GLU A 45 -0.50 -2.24 10.79
C GLU A 45 1.02 -2.20 11.11
N ILE A 46 1.72 -1.13 10.72
CA ILE A 46 3.16 -1.01 10.93
C ILE A 46 3.48 -0.65 12.38
N PHE A 47 4.18 -1.57 13.05
CA PHE A 47 4.50 -1.48 14.47
C PHE A 47 5.16 -0.16 14.89
N ILE A 48 6.12 0.37 14.12
CA ILE A 48 6.83 1.60 14.50
C ILE A 48 5.92 2.85 14.49
N PHE A 49 4.78 2.79 13.80
CA PHE A 49 3.78 3.87 13.73
C PHE A 49 2.62 3.69 14.71
N ARG A 50 2.62 2.63 15.55
CA ARG A 50 1.54 2.34 16.49
C ARG A 50 1.26 3.47 17.48
N HIS A 51 2.28 4.26 17.82
CA HIS A 51 2.19 5.38 18.77
C HIS A 51 1.74 6.70 18.12
N LEU A 52 1.66 6.77 16.79
CA LEU A 52 1.16 7.96 16.11
C LEU A 52 -0.36 8.09 16.31
N SER A 53 -0.80 9.30 16.64
CA SER A 53 -2.22 9.66 16.62
C SER A 53 -2.81 9.59 15.20
N GLU A 54 -4.13 9.50 15.08
CA GLU A 54 -4.81 9.48 13.77
C GLU A 54 -4.47 10.71 12.91
N ARG A 55 -4.32 11.87 13.54
CA ARG A 55 -3.87 13.09 12.83
C ARG A 55 -2.45 12.94 12.27
N GLN A 56 -1.52 12.43 13.08
CA GLN A 56 -0.13 12.20 12.65
C GLN A 56 -0.03 11.13 11.56
N ARG A 57 -0.81 10.05 11.67
CA ARG A 57 -0.92 9.02 10.60
C ARG A 57 -1.46 9.64 9.31
N GLY A 58 -2.47 10.50 9.41
CA GLY A 58 -3.01 11.22 8.26
C GLY A 58 -1.99 12.13 7.58
N THR A 59 -1.18 12.85 8.36
CA THR A 59 -0.05 13.65 7.84
C THR A 59 0.99 12.77 7.17
N LEU A 60 1.37 11.66 7.79
CA LEU A 60 2.34 10.70 7.24
C LEU A 60 1.85 10.11 5.90
N VAL A 61 0.59 9.67 5.82
CA VAL A 61 0.00 9.16 4.58
C VAL A 61 -0.08 10.26 3.51
N GLY A 62 -0.30 11.51 3.91
CA GLY A 62 -0.33 12.66 3.02
C GLY A 62 1.05 13.03 2.44
N SER A 63 2.14 12.73 3.14
CA SER A 63 3.50 12.94 2.66
C SER A 63 4.08 11.76 1.86
N MET A 64 3.41 10.60 1.87
CA MET A 64 3.86 9.42 1.13
C MET A 64 3.64 9.56 -0.37
N SER A 65 4.67 9.24 -1.15
CA SER A 65 4.58 9.12 -2.60
C SER A 65 4.66 7.64 -3.01
N LEU A 66 3.79 7.21 -3.92
CA LEU A 66 3.82 5.85 -4.44
C LEU A 66 4.93 5.72 -5.49
N VAL A 67 5.85 4.79 -5.29
CA VAL A 67 6.92 4.47 -6.25
C VAL A 67 6.69 3.08 -6.79
N THR A 68 6.38 2.97 -8.07
CA THR A 68 6.22 1.69 -8.77
C THR A 68 7.55 1.25 -9.34
N LYS A 69 7.93 -0.02 -9.11
CA LYS A 69 9.14 -0.64 -9.65
C LYS A 69 8.77 -1.86 -10.47
N GLN A 70 9.43 -2.05 -11.60
CA GLN A 70 9.28 -3.26 -12.41
C GLN A 70 10.09 -4.41 -11.83
N ARG A 71 9.74 -5.63 -12.21
CA ARG A 71 10.49 -6.82 -11.82
C ARG A 71 11.95 -6.69 -12.27
N GLY A 72 12.88 -6.81 -11.33
CA GLY A 72 14.31 -6.70 -11.56
C GLY A 72 14.87 -5.28 -11.37
N GLU A 73 14.03 -4.27 -11.17
CA GLU A 73 14.48 -2.95 -10.77
C GLU A 73 14.82 -2.92 -9.27
N ALA A 74 15.96 -2.33 -8.93
CA ALA A 74 16.31 -2.09 -7.54
C ALA A 74 15.44 -0.96 -6.96
N VAL A 75 14.84 -1.20 -5.79
CA VAL A 75 14.14 -0.15 -5.03
C VAL A 75 15.15 0.80 -4.39
N VAL A 76 16.22 0.23 -3.81
CA VAL A 76 17.40 0.91 -3.25
C VAL A 76 18.61 0.00 -3.42
N ARG A 77 19.82 0.56 -3.55
CA ARG A 77 21.07 -0.23 -3.53
C ARG A 77 21.88 0.00 -2.26
N GLU A 78 22.58 -1.04 -1.82
CA GLU A 78 23.53 -0.93 -0.70
C GLU A 78 24.61 0.10 -1.02
N GLY A 79 24.88 1.01 -0.07
CA GLY A 79 25.83 2.10 -0.23
C GLY A 79 25.28 3.34 -0.94
N GLU A 80 24.07 3.30 -1.50
CA GLU A 80 23.36 4.53 -1.89
C GLU A 80 22.97 5.29 -0.61
N GLN A 81 23.19 6.60 -0.61
CA GLN A 81 22.82 7.48 0.49
C GLN A 81 21.30 7.70 0.47
N GLY A 82 20.54 6.64 0.79
CA GLY A 82 19.09 6.67 0.86
C GLY A 82 18.64 7.28 2.18
N ALA A 83 17.88 8.38 2.12
CA ALA A 83 17.27 9.05 3.26
C ALA A 83 15.75 8.77 3.35
N GLU A 84 15.27 7.73 2.67
CA GLU A 84 13.85 7.45 2.51
C GLU A 84 13.42 6.18 3.26
N PHE A 85 12.21 6.22 3.79
CA PHE A 85 11.55 5.08 4.43
C PHE A 85 10.54 4.46 3.47
N TYR A 86 10.59 3.14 3.27
CA TYR A 86 9.75 2.44 2.30
C TYR A 86 8.78 1.47 2.98
N ILE A 87 7.55 1.46 2.50
CA ILE A 87 6.50 0.51 2.89
C ILE A 87 6.08 -0.28 1.65
N ILE A 88 5.93 -1.59 1.79
CA ILE A 88 5.43 -2.44 0.71
C ILE A 88 3.91 -2.26 0.61
N HIS A 89 3.48 -1.49 -0.39
CA HIS A 89 2.07 -1.20 -0.65
C HIS A 89 1.34 -2.36 -1.33
N GLU A 90 2.00 -3.02 -2.29
CA GLU A 90 1.53 -4.18 -3.04
C GLU A 90 2.75 -5.00 -3.50
N GLY A 91 2.56 -6.32 -3.66
CA GLY A 91 3.62 -7.22 -4.14
C GLY A 91 4.67 -7.53 -3.07
N ASP A 92 5.90 -7.77 -3.53
CA ASP A 92 7.01 -8.17 -2.68
C ASP A 92 8.35 -7.63 -3.16
N VAL A 93 9.29 -7.51 -2.22
CA VAL A 93 10.65 -7.03 -2.44
C VAL A 93 11.64 -8.09 -1.98
N HIS A 94 12.57 -8.44 -2.86
CA HIS A 94 13.68 -9.33 -2.53
C HIS A 94 14.85 -8.52 -1.98
N VAL A 95 15.31 -8.89 -0.79
CA VAL A 95 16.49 -8.31 -0.15
C VAL A 95 17.68 -9.21 -0.45
N ALA A 96 18.74 -8.64 -1.01
CA ALA A 96 19.98 -9.34 -1.30
C ALA A 96 21.17 -8.56 -0.72
N LYS A 97 22.19 -9.29 -0.27
CA LYS A 97 23.47 -8.74 0.20
C LYS A 97 24.61 -9.46 -0.50
N ASN A 98 25.53 -8.72 -1.12
CA ASN A 98 26.60 -9.28 -1.95
C ASN A 98 26.06 -10.29 -3.00
N SER A 99 24.96 -9.95 -3.66
CA SER A 99 24.23 -10.80 -4.64
C SER A 99 23.62 -12.09 -4.07
N ASN A 100 23.71 -12.33 -2.76
CA ASN A 100 23.06 -13.46 -2.11
C ASN A 100 21.69 -13.04 -1.58
N PHE A 101 20.67 -13.83 -1.88
CA PHE A 101 19.33 -13.63 -1.32
C PHE A 101 19.37 -13.77 0.21
N VAL A 102 18.79 -12.78 0.89
CA VAL A 102 18.70 -12.74 2.35
C VAL A 102 17.27 -13.06 2.77
N THR A 103 16.30 -12.30 2.25
CA THR A 103 14.90 -12.47 2.61
C THR A 103 13.97 -11.85 1.57
N LYS A 104 12.69 -12.19 1.67
CA LYS A 104 11.60 -11.59 0.91
C LYS A 104 10.70 -10.83 1.87
N LEU A 105 10.44 -9.57 1.56
CA LEU A 105 9.54 -8.71 2.30
C LEU A 105 8.20 -8.64 1.54
N CYS A 106 7.09 -8.89 2.24
CA CYS A 106 5.73 -8.79 1.71
C CYS A 106 4.93 -7.84 2.61
N GLN A 107 3.87 -7.22 2.08
CA GLN A 107 2.96 -6.39 2.87
C GLN A 107 2.48 -7.12 4.15
N PRO A 108 2.44 -6.48 5.33
CA PRO A 108 2.76 -5.07 5.63
C PRO A 108 4.21 -4.84 6.12
N ALA A 109 5.21 -5.31 5.38
CA ALA A 109 6.62 -5.05 5.69
C ALA A 109 7.10 -3.66 5.23
N TYR A 110 8.19 -3.21 5.85
CA TYR A 110 8.86 -1.93 5.59
C TYR A 110 10.39 -2.11 5.71
N PHE A 111 11.15 -1.14 5.20
CA PHE A 111 12.61 -1.06 5.36
C PHE A 111 13.09 0.40 5.26
N GLY A 112 14.31 0.67 5.70
CA GLY A 112 14.85 2.03 5.75
C GLY A 112 14.56 2.73 7.07
N GLU A 113 14.34 1.97 8.15
CA GLU A 113 14.11 2.46 9.50
C GLU A 113 15.23 3.37 10.03
N ARG A 114 16.43 3.25 9.46
CA ARG A 114 17.59 4.11 9.77
C ARG A 114 17.50 5.52 9.17
N ALA A 115 16.52 5.77 8.29
CA ALA A 115 16.26 7.08 7.70
C ALA A 115 15.26 7.92 8.51
N LEU A 116 14.65 7.33 9.55
CA LEU A 116 13.72 7.99 10.47
C LEU A 116 14.41 8.62 11.68
#